data_AF-T1IZD7-F1
#
_entry.id   AF-T1IZD7-F1
#
_cell.length_a   1.000
_cell.length_b   1.000
_cell.length_c   1.000
_cell.angle_alpha   90.00
_cell.angle_beta   90.00
_cell.angle_gamma   90.00
#
_symmetry.space_group_name_H-M   'P 1'
#
loop_
_entity.id
_entity.type
_entity.pdbx_description
1 polymer ?
#
loop_
_entity_poly.entity_id
_entity_poly.type
_entity_poly.pdbx_seq_one_letter_code
_entity_poly.pdbx_strand_id
1 'polypeptide(L)'
;MINSLEGYVADSRLIVNVGGKPGKSEKWWLGGDVIEVVKKFKYLGYTFTPKNSPMAHLRDRTAKAQKIVRCVWGIIKRSGMSQFSKMKQLFESLMSSMAGYGVELWGLKEQIIVERVQNRFFKIIADLDINTPNYIWRLEMGRPRMQMRTIKSVFKYILGVMQMPEERWLRHCLDALCAGDCGGKWWTDLQSVMGRSGSMEALPLLKARGSVEQVD
;
A
#
# COMPACT_ATOMS: atom_id res chain seq x y z
N MET A 1 11.86 15.62 -23.76
CA MET A 1 10.85 15.02 -22.86
C MET A 1 10.79 15.69 -21.47
N ILE A 2 11.89 16.29 -20.98
CA ILE A 2 11.91 17.18 -19.80
C ILE A 2 10.90 18.34 -19.93
N ASN A 3 10.73 18.89 -21.13
CA ASN A 3 9.79 19.99 -21.43
C ASN A 3 8.30 19.66 -21.15
N SER A 4 7.94 18.37 -21.02
CA SER A 4 6.56 17.98 -20.68
C SER A 4 6.25 18.25 -19.20
N LEU A 5 7.26 18.18 -18.32
CA LEU A 5 7.09 18.42 -16.89
C LEU A 5 6.91 19.92 -16.60
N GLU A 6 7.54 20.80 -17.38
CA GLU A 6 7.44 22.27 -17.26
C GLU A 6 5.99 22.77 -17.35
N GLY A 7 5.16 22.16 -18.22
CA GLY A 7 3.75 22.51 -18.34
C GLY A 7 2.90 22.17 -17.10
N TYR A 8 3.26 21.13 -16.35
CA TYR A 8 2.57 20.78 -15.10
C TYR A 8 3.01 21.65 -13.91
N VAL A 9 4.17 22.31 -14.01
CA VAL A 9 4.75 23.15 -12.94
C VAL A 9 3.92 24.41 -12.69
N ALA A 10 3.36 25.01 -13.74
CA ALA A 10 2.61 26.26 -13.63
C ALA A 10 1.27 26.11 -12.87
N ASP A 11 0.57 24.99 -13.08
CA ASP A 11 -0.75 24.75 -12.48
C ASP A 11 -0.69 23.93 -11.17
N SER A 12 0.36 23.12 -11.00
CA SER A 12 0.50 22.22 -9.86
C SER A 12 1.43 22.82 -8.83
N ARG A 13 0.96 23.04 -7.60
CA ARG A 13 1.86 23.31 -6.46
C ARG A 13 2.82 22.13 -6.32
N LEU A 14 4.03 22.29 -6.85
CA LEU A 14 5.08 21.31 -6.70
C LEU A 14 5.49 21.26 -5.24
N ILE A 15 5.70 20.04 -4.76
CA ILE A 15 6.01 19.79 -3.38
C ILE A 15 7.17 18.81 -3.36
N VAL A 16 8.28 19.24 -2.78
CA VAL A 16 9.42 18.35 -2.54
C VAL A 16 9.32 17.79 -1.13
N ASN A 17 9.56 16.48 -1.03
CA ASN A 17 9.68 15.79 0.23
C ASN A 17 11.08 15.17 0.34
N VAL A 18 12.00 15.94 0.91
CA VAL A 18 13.40 15.52 1.07
C VAL A 18 13.53 14.59 2.28
N GLY A 19 14.10 13.41 2.08
CA GLY A 19 14.43 12.51 3.18
C GLY A 19 15.42 13.15 4.16
N GLY A 20 15.15 13.03 5.47
CA GLY A 20 16.02 13.61 6.51
C GLY A 20 15.48 14.92 7.11
N LYS A 21 16.38 15.71 7.71
CA LYS A 21 16.06 17.03 8.25
C LYS A 21 16.57 18.07 7.26
N PRO A 22 15.69 18.84 6.59
CA PRO A 22 16.13 19.87 5.67
C PRO A 22 16.96 20.92 6.42
N GLY A 23 17.98 21.45 5.76
CA GLY A 23 18.75 22.58 6.24
C GLY A 23 17.86 23.80 6.45
N LYS A 24 18.13 24.62 7.46
CA LYS A 24 17.31 25.83 7.75
C LYS A 24 17.23 26.81 6.57
N SER A 25 18.24 26.83 5.72
CA SER A 25 18.38 27.69 4.55
C SER A 25 18.27 26.93 3.22
N GLU A 26 17.83 25.67 3.25
CA GLU A 26 17.74 24.83 2.06
C GLU A 26 16.55 25.28 1.19
N LYS A 27 16.84 25.65 -0.06
CA LYS A 27 15.84 26.06 -1.05
C LYS A 27 16.02 25.21 -2.30
N TRP A 28 14.91 24.69 -2.81
CA TRP A 28 14.86 23.89 -4.03
C TRP A 28 14.26 24.73 -5.15
N TRP A 29 14.83 24.61 -6.34
CA TRP A 29 14.47 25.40 -7.51
C TRP A 29 14.13 24.46 -8.66
N LEU A 30 13.06 24.75 -9.40
CA LEU A 30 12.73 24.07 -10.65
C LEU A 30 12.15 25.08 -11.64
N GLY A 31 12.70 25.14 -12.85
CA GLY A 31 12.22 26.09 -13.87
C GLY A 31 12.35 27.57 -13.48
N GLY A 32 13.20 27.90 -12.49
CA GLY A 32 13.33 29.27 -11.94
C GLY A 32 12.47 29.55 -10.71
N ASP A 33 11.49 28.70 -10.40
CA ASP A 33 10.59 28.87 -9.25
C ASP A 33 11.08 28.11 -8.01
N VAL A 34 10.83 28.69 -6.82
CA VAL A 34 11.12 28.06 -5.53
C VAL A 34 10.05 27.04 -5.19
N ILE A 35 10.46 25.80 -4.93
CA ILE A 35 9.52 24.72 -4.56
C ILE A 35 9.32 24.65 -3.05
N GLU A 36 8.08 24.43 -2.62
CA GLU A 36 7.73 24.22 -1.22
C GLU A 36 8.24 22.86 -0.72
N VAL A 37 9.05 22.88 0.34
CA VAL A 37 9.50 21.66 1.04
C VAL A 37 8.54 21.36 2.18
N VAL A 38 7.81 20.25 2.08
CA VAL A 38 6.84 19.85 3.13
C VAL A 38 7.23 18.53 3.79
N LYS A 39 6.78 18.36 5.04
CA LYS A 39 6.99 17.11 5.79
C LYS A 39 6.04 15.99 5.38
N LYS A 40 4.88 16.30 4.80
CA LYS A 40 3.88 15.33 4.34
C LYS A 40 3.16 15.90 3.15
N PHE A 41 3.04 15.11 2.08
CA PHE A 41 2.26 15.50 0.92
C PHE A 41 1.34 14.35 0.51
N LYS A 42 0.23 14.69 -0.13
CA LYS A 42 -0.75 13.72 -0.60
C LYS A 42 -0.76 13.74 -2.12
N TYR A 43 -0.50 12.59 -2.73
CA TYR A 43 -0.53 12.42 -4.18
C TYR A 43 -1.46 11.27 -4.54
N LEU A 44 -2.44 11.54 -5.42
CA LEU A 44 -3.53 10.64 -5.79
C LEU A 44 -4.33 10.04 -4.61
N GLY A 45 -4.19 10.61 -3.41
CA GLY A 45 -4.81 10.09 -2.19
C GLY A 45 -3.89 9.22 -1.32
N TYR A 46 -2.67 8.93 -1.76
CA TYR A 46 -1.63 8.33 -0.92
C TYR A 46 -0.85 9.41 -0.17
N THR A 47 -0.56 9.18 1.11
CA THR A 47 0.21 10.14 1.92
C THR A 47 1.68 9.73 2.00
N PHE A 48 2.53 10.54 1.41
CA PHE A 48 3.98 10.35 1.42
C PHE A 48 4.63 11.09 2.59
N THR A 49 5.71 10.52 3.11
CA THR A 49 6.50 11.07 4.21
C THR A 49 7.99 11.02 3.84
N PRO A 50 8.86 11.81 4.50
CA PRO A 50 10.26 11.93 4.09
C PRO A 50 11.04 10.64 4.28
N LYS A 51 10.62 9.83 5.26
CA LYS A 51 11.16 8.49 5.52
C LYS A 51 10.52 7.40 4.66
N ASN A 52 9.66 7.79 3.72
CA ASN A 52 8.80 6.92 2.91
C ASN A 52 8.06 5.84 3.73
N SER A 53 7.68 6.16 4.97
CA SER A 53 6.97 5.23 5.84
C SER A 53 5.48 5.20 5.49
N PRO A 54 4.86 4.02 5.30
CA PRO A 54 3.43 3.92 4.99
C PRO A 54 2.54 4.24 6.19
N MET A 55 3.11 4.37 7.40
CA MET A 55 2.33 4.50 8.64
C MET A 55 1.42 5.72 8.68
N ALA A 56 1.84 6.86 8.11
CA ALA A 56 0.98 8.05 8.06
C ALA A 56 -0.27 7.82 7.22
N HIS A 57 -0.07 7.22 6.04
CA HIS A 57 -1.15 6.83 5.12
C HIS A 57 -2.08 5.79 5.75
N LEU A 58 -1.51 4.72 6.30
CA LEU A 58 -2.28 3.65 6.90
C LEU A 58 -3.10 4.13 8.10
N ARG A 59 -2.59 5.04 8.94
CA ARG A 59 -3.36 5.62 10.06
C ARG A 59 -4.58 6.39 9.56
N ASP A 60 -4.45 7.22 8.53
CA ASP A 60 -5.60 7.94 7.93
C ASP A 60 -6.63 6.96 7.36
N ARG A 61 -6.18 5.97 6.58
CA ARG A 61 -7.06 4.99 5.92
C ARG A 61 -7.76 4.06 6.91
N THR A 62 -7.04 3.55 7.90
CA THR A 62 -7.61 2.69 8.95
C THR A 62 -8.58 3.44 9.85
N ALA A 63 -8.30 4.71 10.20
CA ALA A 63 -9.24 5.53 10.95
C ALA A 63 -10.55 5.74 10.18
N LYS A 64 -10.48 6.01 8.86
CA LYS A 64 -11.65 6.10 7.99
C LYS A 64 -12.40 4.77 7.89
N ALA A 65 -11.68 3.67 7.70
CA ALA A 65 -12.28 2.34 7.65
C ALA A 65 -13.00 1.98 8.96
N GLN A 66 -12.44 2.33 10.13
CA GLN A 66 -13.10 2.12 11.42
C GLN A 66 -14.38 2.95 11.59
N LYS A 67 -14.46 4.15 11.00
CA LYS A 67 -15.71 4.92 10.96
C LYS A 67 -16.76 4.18 10.12
N ILE A 68 -16.36 3.67 8.95
CA ILE A 68 -17.23 2.87 8.08
C ILE A 68 -17.76 1.62 8.80
N VAL A 69 -16.94 0.93 9.60
CA VAL A 69 -17.36 -0.22 10.42
C VAL A 69 -18.61 0.11 11.25
N ARG A 70 -18.61 1.25 11.95
CA ARG A 70 -19.74 1.66 12.79
C ARG A 70 -20.99 1.95 11.97
N CYS A 71 -20.84 2.62 10.83
CA CYS A 71 -21.96 2.90 9.94
C CYS A 71 -22.58 1.62 9.37
N VAL A 72 -21.73 0.69 8.89
CA VAL A 72 -22.15 -0.60 8.33
C VAL A 72 -22.85 -1.44 9.39
N TRP A 73 -22.36 -1.46 10.62
CA TRP A 73 -23.05 -2.14 11.71
C TRP A 73 -24.47 -1.61 11.93
N GLY A 74 -24.65 -0.27 11.94
CA GLY A 74 -25.96 0.34 12.03
C GLY A 74 -26.89 -0.06 10.86
N ILE A 75 -26.35 -0.16 9.65
CA ILE A 75 -27.09 -0.63 8.48
C ILE A 75 -27.52 -2.08 8.66
N ILE A 76 -26.60 -2.98 9.02
CA ILE A 76 -26.84 -4.41 9.23
C ILE A 76 -27.97 -4.63 10.25
N LYS A 77 -27.92 -3.91 11.38
CA LYS A 77 -28.94 -3.99 12.44
C LYS A 77 -30.30 -3.51 11.94
N ARG A 78 -30.37 -2.34 11.30
CA ARG A 78 -31.64 -1.79 10.78
C ARG A 78 -32.23 -2.62 9.65
N SER A 79 -31.40 -3.23 8.81
CA SER A 79 -31.86 -4.06 7.71
C SER A 79 -32.22 -5.48 8.13
N GLY A 80 -32.02 -5.86 9.40
CA GLY A 80 -32.22 -7.24 9.87
C GLY A 80 -31.36 -8.26 9.11
N MET A 81 -30.17 -7.85 8.64
CA MET A 81 -29.34 -8.72 7.81
C MET A 81 -28.77 -9.84 8.69
N SER A 82 -29.14 -11.09 8.39
CA SER A 82 -28.66 -12.28 9.10
C SER A 82 -27.64 -13.09 8.30
N GLN A 83 -27.60 -12.92 6.98
CA GLN A 83 -26.74 -13.69 6.09
C GLN A 83 -25.27 -13.23 6.19
N PHE A 84 -24.42 -14.08 6.73
CA PHE A 84 -22.98 -13.83 6.86
C PHE A 84 -22.29 -13.52 5.52
N SER A 85 -22.72 -14.17 4.43
CA SER A 85 -22.18 -13.93 3.08
C SER A 85 -22.33 -12.47 2.63
N LYS A 86 -23.48 -11.84 2.92
CA LYS A 86 -23.72 -10.43 2.60
C LYS A 86 -22.89 -9.49 3.46
N MET A 87 -22.76 -9.79 4.76
CA MET A 87 -21.89 -9.02 5.66
C MET A 87 -20.42 -9.11 5.23
N LYS A 88 -19.98 -10.31 4.84
CA LYS A 88 -18.67 -10.55 4.26
C LYS A 88 -18.45 -9.72 3.00
N GLN A 89 -19.44 -9.62 2.11
CA GLN A 89 -19.37 -8.80 0.91
C GLN A 89 -19.23 -7.31 1.24
N LEU A 90 -20.00 -6.80 2.21
CA LEU A 90 -19.89 -5.41 2.69
C LEU A 90 -18.50 -5.07 3.23
N PHE A 91 -17.89 -6.01 3.95
CA PHE A 91 -16.51 -5.85 4.41
C PHE A 91 -15.54 -5.70 3.25
N GLU A 92 -15.60 -6.63 2.30
CA GLU A 92 -14.68 -6.73 1.18
C GLU A 92 -14.80 -5.53 0.24
N SER A 93 -16.02 -4.98 0.07
CA SER A 93 -16.31 -3.87 -0.83
C SER A 93 -15.98 -2.50 -0.22
N LEU A 94 -16.24 -2.28 1.08
CA LEU A 94 -16.10 -0.95 1.70
C LEU A 94 -14.85 -0.82 2.57
N MET A 95 -14.62 -1.80 3.44
CA MET A 95 -13.59 -1.67 4.48
C MET A 95 -12.23 -2.09 3.95
N SER A 96 -12.19 -3.21 3.23
CA SER A 96 -10.95 -3.66 2.61
C SER A 96 -10.50 -2.73 1.50
N SER A 97 -11.41 -2.13 0.74
CA SER A 97 -11.06 -1.12 -0.28
C SER A 97 -10.50 0.16 0.35
N MET A 98 -11.12 0.65 1.43
CA MET A 98 -10.65 1.84 2.14
C MET A 98 -9.29 1.60 2.82
N ALA A 99 -9.14 0.49 3.54
CA ALA A 99 -7.91 0.17 4.27
C ALA A 99 -6.78 -0.32 3.35
N GLY A 100 -7.13 -0.98 2.25
CA GLY A 100 -6.21 -1.55 1.26
C GLY A 100 -5.76 -0.58 0.17
N TYR A 101 -6.08 0.71 0.26
CA TYR A 101 -5.68 1.68 -0.76
C TYR A 101 -4.14 1.83 -0.81
N GLY A 102 -3.56 1.66 -2.00
CA GLY A 102 -2.11 1.71 -2.24
C GLY A 102 -1.34 0.52 -1.67
N VAL A 103 -2.01 -0.64 -1.56
CA VAL A 103 -1.46 -1.87 -0.98
C VAL A 103 -0.19 -2.35 -1.69
N GLU A 104 -0.02 -2.01 -2.95
CA GLU A 104 1.15 -2.32 -3.77
C GLU A 104 2.44 -1.76 -3.14
N LEU A 105 2.34 -0.62 -2.44
CA LEU A 105 3.47 0.08 -1.84
C LEU A 105 3.84 -0.42 -0.43
N TRP A 106 2.92 -1.06 0.30
CA TRP A 106 3.13 -1.40 1.72
C TRP A 106 2.70 -2.83 2.11
N GLY A 107 2.05 -3.55 1.21
CA GLY A 107 1.31 -4.78 1.47
C GLY A 107 2.16 -6.04 1.66
N LEU A 108 3.49 -5.94 1.49
CA LEU A 108 4.43 -7.04 1.70
C LEU A 108 4.63 -7.37 3.19
N LYS A 109 4.44 -6.38 4.07
CA LYS A 109 4.55 -6.57 5.51
C LYS A 109 3.19 -6.57 6.19
N GLU A 110 3.04 -7.38 7.23
CA GLU A 110 1.85 -7.35 8.08
C GLU A 110 1.69 -5.96 8.72
N GLN A 111 0.51 -5.38 8.52
CA GLN A 111 0.14 -4.12 9.14
C GLN A 111 -0.90 -4.37 10.21
N ILE A 112 -0.47 -4.46 11.47
CA ILE A 112 -1.35 -4.73 12.63
C ILE A 112 -2.53 -3.75 12.67
N ILE A 113 -2.31 -2.49 12.28
CA ILE A 113 -3.37 -1.48 12.25
C ILE A 113 -4.47 -1.76 11.21
N VAL A 114 -4.13 -2.44 10.10
CA VAL A 114 -5.09 -2.89 9.10
C VAL A 114 -5.83 -4.13 9.61
N GLU A 115 -5.12 -5.08 10.23
CA GLU A 115 -5.73 -6.26 10.86
C GLU A 115 -6.76 -5.88 11.95
N ARG A 116 -6.50 -4.80 12.71
CA ARG A 116 -7.45 -4.28 13.70
C ARG A 116 -8.80 -3.88 13.11
N VAL A 117 -8.84 -3.40 11.86
CA VAL A 117 -10.10 -3.08 11.17
C VAL A 117 -10.90 -4.36 10.92
N GLN A 118 -10.24 -5.41 10.42
CA GLN A 118 -10.86 -6.73 10.20
C GLN A 118 -11.37 -7.32 11.52
N ASN A 119 -10.49 -7.39 12.54
CA ASN A 119 -10.82 -7.92 13.86
C ASN A 119 -12.07 -7.24 14.44
N ARG A 120 -12.10 -5.90 14.38
CA ARG A 120 -13.21 -5.13 14.92
C ARG A 120 -14.53 -5.42 14.21
N PHE A 121 -14.50 -5.50 12.88
CA PHE A 121 -15.70 -5.75 12.10
C PHE A 121 -16.32 -7.11 12.39
N PHE A 122 -15.51 -8.18 12.32
CA PHE A 122 -16.02 -9.54 12.50
C PHE A 122 -16.44 -9.83 13.94
N LYS A 123 -15.76 -9.26 14.94
CA LYS A 123 -16.22 -9.35 16.33
C LYS A 123 -17.59 -8.71 16.53
N ILE A 124 -17.81 -7.52 15.97
CA ILE A 124 -19.12 -6.84 16.05
C ILE A 124 -20.22 -7.68 15.40
N ILE A 125 -19.96 -8.27 14.23
CA ILE A 125 -20.94 -9.11 13.54
C ILE A 125 -21.25 -10.40 14.30
N ALA A 126 -20.23 -11.01 14.89
CA ALA A 126 -20.37 -12.24 15.65
C ALA A 126 -20.87 -12.00 17.09
N ASP A 127 -21.18 -10.75 17.45
CA ASP A 127 -21.56 -10.34 18.81
C ASP A 127 -20.54 -10.76 19.88
N LEU A 128 -19.25 -10.75 19.50
CA LEU A 128 -18.14 -11.10 20.38
C LEU A 128 -17.59 -9.87 21.10
N ASP A 129 -17.09 -10.09 22.31
CA ASP A 129 -16.39 -9.07 23.06
C ASP A 129 -15.14 -8.55 22.32
N ILE A 130 -14.80 -7.28 22.55
CA ILE A 130 -13.64 -6.67 21.91
C ILE A 130 -12.33 -7.36 22.33
N ASN A 131 -12.27 -7.95 23.52
CA ASN A 131 -11.10 -8.64 24.06
C ASN A 131 -11.01 -10.10 23.65
N THR A 132 -12.04 -10.67 22.99
CA THR A 132 -11.99 -12.06 22.51
C THR A 132 -10.74 -12.28 21.66
N PRO A 133 -9.91 -13.31 21.94
CA PRO A 133 -8.71 -13.57 21.17
C PRO A 133 -8.96 -13.65 19.66
N ASN A 134 -8.13 -12.97 18.86
CA ASN A 134 -8.38 -12.83 17.41
C ASN A 134 -8.32 -14.15 16.63
N TYR A 135 -7.63 -15.17 17.16
CA TYR A 135 -7.54 -16.46 16.48
C TYR A 135 -8.87 -17.23 16.55
N ILE A 136 -9.65 -17.07 17.63
CA ILE A 136 -10.92 -17.79 17.85
C ILE A 136 -11.89 -17.45 16.73
N TRP A 137 -12.28 -16.18 16.59
CA TRP A 137 -13.24 -15.78 15.55
C TRP A 137 -12.74 -16.07 14.14
N ARG A 138 -11.42 -16.05 13.91
CA ARG A 138 -10.83 -16.37 12.60
C ARG A 138 -10.99 -17.85 12.25
N LEU A 139 -10.80 -18.75 13.23
CA LEU A 139 -11.02 -20.18 13.06
C LEU A 139 -12.50 -20.47 12.81
N GLU A 140 -13.38 -19.93 13.66
CA GLU A 140 -14.83 -20.09 13.53
C GLU A 140 -15.36 -19.61 12.17
N MET A 141 -14.86 -18.46 11.70
CA MET A 141 -15.32 -17.84 10.45
C MET A 141 -14.50 -18.28 9.22
N GLY A 142 -13.51 -19.16 9.38
CA GLY A 142 -12.60 -19.60 8.32
C GLY A 142 -11.90 -18.44 7.59
N ARG A 143 -11.50 -17.39 8.32
CA ARG A 143 -11.00 -16.14 7.72
C ARG A 143 -9.50 -15.90 7.95
N PRO A 144 -8.69 -15.85 6.89
CA PRO A 144 -7.28 -15.50 7.02
C PRO A 144 -7.07 -14.04 7.40
N ARG A 145 -5.82 -13.73 7.78
CA ARG A 145 -5.32 -12.36 7.96
C ARG A 145 -5.46 -11.55 6.69
N MET A 146 -5.77 -10.26 6.82
CA MET A 146 -5.79 -9.33 5.70
C MET A 146 -4.47 -9.32 4.94
N GLN A 147 -3.35 -9.57 5.63
CA GLN A 147 -2.02 -9.68 5.02
C GLN A 147 -1.98 -10.65 3.81
N MET A 148 -2.69 -11.78 3.86
CA MET A 148 -2.69 -12.71 2.73
C MET A 148 -3.29 -12.07 1.47
N ARG A 149 -4.34 -11.25 1.65
CA ARG A 149 -4.93 -10.47 0.56
C ARG A 149 -3.99 -9.38 0.08
N THR A 150 -3.30 -8.69 0.97
CA THR A 150 -2.39 -7.59 0.59
C THR A 150 -1.21 -8.10 -0.22
N ILE A 151 -0.58 -9.19 0.23
CA ILE A 151 0.52 -9.85 -0.49
C ILE A 151 0.05 -10.29 -1.88
N LYS A 152 -1.13 -10.92 -1.99
CA LYS A 152 -1.70 -11.32 -3.28
C LYS A 152 -1.89 -10.13 -4.23
N SER A 153 -2.35 -8.98 -3.72
CA SER A 153 -2.49 -7.76 -4.52
C SER A 153 -1.13 -7.24 -5.00
N VAL A 154 -0.11 -7.25 -4.15
CA VAL A 154 1.25 -6.83 -4.55
C VAL A 154 1.81 -7.73 -5.65
N PHE A 155 1.69 -9.05 -5.53
CA PHE A 155 2.17 -9.95 -6.58
C PHE A 155 1.42 -9.77 -7.90
N LYS A 156 0.09 -9.58 -7.86
CA LYS A 156 -0.68 -9.25 -9.07
C LYS A 156 -0.19 -7.95 -9.73
N TYR A 157 0.14 -6.95 -8.92
CA TYR A 157 0.69 -5.70 -9.41
C TYR A 157 2.06 -5.89 -10.06
N ILE A 158 2.98 -6.61 -9.41
CA ILE A 158 4.31 -6.92 -9.98
C ILE A 158 4.15 -7.65 -11.33
N LEU A 159 3.33 -8.70 -11.38
CA LEU A 159 3.07 -9.44 -12.62
C LEU A 159 2.47 -8.54 -13.72
N GLY A 160 1.59 -7.62 -13.36
CA GLY A 160 1.03 -6.65 -14.30
C GLY A 160 2.08 -5.68 -14.83
N VAL A 161 2.99 -5.19 -13.98
CA VAL A 161 4.10 -4.31 -14.39
C VAL A 161 5.06 -5.05 -15.32
N MET A 162 5.35 -6.32 -15.05
CA MET A 162 6.22 -7.15 -15.90
C MET A 162 5.67 -7.40 -17.31
N GLN A 163 4.36 -7.22 -17.51
CA GLN A 163 3.71 -7.35 -18.83
C GLN A 163 3.63 -6.01 -19.58
N MET A 164 4.05 -4.91 -18.95
CA MET A 164 4.04 -3.59 -19.59
C MET A 164 5.21 -3.41 -20.57
N PRO A 165 5.07 -2.57 -21.61
CA PRO A 165 6.19 -2.17 -22.47
C PRO A 165 7.36 -1.55 -21.67
N GLU A 166 8.57 -1.73 -22.17
CA GLU A 166 9.81 -1.27 -21.51
C GLU A 166 9.87 0.26 -21.40
N GLU A 167 9.33 0.99 -22.37
CA GLU A 167 9.25 2.45 -22.39
C GLU A 167 8.51 3.08 -21.19
N ARG A 168 7.76 2.28 -20.41
CA ARG A 168 7.06 2.79 -19.22
C ARG A 168 8.01 2.90 -18.04
N TRP A 169 8.06 4.10 -17.46
CA TRP A 169 8.78 4.39 -16.21
C TRP A 169 8.57 3.38 -15.07
N LEU A 170 7.35 2.87 -14.91
CA LEU A 170 7.03 1.88 -13.89
C LEU A 170 7.85 0.59 -14.02
N ARG A 171 8.15 0.18 -15.26
CA ARG A 171 8.95 -1.01 -15.54
C ARG A 171 10.42 -0.75 -15.17
N HIS A 172 11.00 0.34 -15.66
CA HIS A 172 12.35 0.76 -15.25
C HIS A 172 12.51 0.91 -13.73
N CYS A 173 11.51 1.45 -13.03
CA CYS A 173 11.55 1.54 -11.56
C CYS A 173 11.57 0.15 -10.90
N LEU A 174 10.82 -0.81 -11.42
CA LEU A 174 10.83 -2.18 -10.90
C LEU A 174 12.17 -2.87 -11.18
N ASP A 175 12.72 -2.68 -12.38
CA ASP A 175 14.00 -3.27 -12.76
C ASP A 175 15.15 -2.71 -11.91
N ALA A 176 15.18 -1.39 -11.67
CA ALA A 176 16.13 -0.75 -10.74
C ALA A 176 15.97 -1.23 -9.28
N LEU A 177 14.75 -1.54 -8.84
CA LEU A 177 14.49 -2.15 -7.53
C LEU A 177 15.02 -3.58 -7.45
N CYS A 178 14.86 -4.36 -8.53
CA CYS A 178 15.34 -5.74 -8.63
C CYS A 178 16.87 -5.83 -8.71
N ALA A 179 17.51 -4.89 -9.43
CA ALA A 179 18.97 -4.76 -9.54
C ALA A 179 19.61 -4.45 -8.18
N GLY A 180 18.87 -3.82 -7.27
CA GLY A 180 19.36 -3.42 -5.95
C GLY A 180 20.01 -2.03 -5.93
N ASP A 181 19.94 -1.30 -7.05
CA ASP A 181 20.47 0.06 -7.19
C ASP A 181 19.77 1.05 -6.25
N CYS A 182 18.50 0.80 -5.97
CA CYS A 182 17.75 1.52 -4.95
C CYS A 182 17.53 0.60 -3.74
N GLY A 183 18.35 0.81 -2.69
CA GLY A 183 18.36 0.10 -1.40
C GLY A 183 17.07 0.23 -0.58
N GLY A 184 15.95 -0.18 -1.16
CA GLY A 184 14.62 -0.03 -0.61
C GLY A 184 14.29 -1.16 0.37
N LYS A 185 13.85 -0.77 1.57
CA LYS A 185 13.21 -1.68 2.54
C LYS A 185 12.11 -2.56 1.93
N TRP A 186 11.42 -2.04 0.91
CA TRP A 186 10.40 -2.78 0.18
C TRP A 186 10.94 -4.04 -0.52
N TRP A 187 12.13 -3.96 -1.14
CA TRP A 187 12.76 -5.12 -1.77
C TRP A 187 13.14 -6.20 -0.75
N THR A 188 13.69 -5.78 0.40
CA THR A 188 13.99 -6.73 1.50
C THR A 188 12.72 -7.38 2.07
N ASP A 189 11.61 -6.63 2.15
CA ASP A 189 10.32 -7.18 2.57
C ASP A 189 9.80 -8.19 1.54
N LEU A 190 9.98 -7.95 0.22
CA LEU A 190 9.61 -8.88 -0.85
C LEU A 190 10.41 -10.18 -0.76
N GLN A 191 11.73 -10.09 -0.61
CA GLN A 191 12.60 -11.25 -0.42
C GLN A 191 12.20 -12.06 0.81
N SER A 192 11.86 -11.40 1.93
CA SER A 192 11.36 -12.09 3.13
C SER A 192 10.05 -12.84 2.88
N VAL A 193 9.12 -12.24 2.11
CA VAL A 193 7.85 -12.89 1.75
C VAL A 193 8.08 -14.10 0.86
N MET A 194 8.92 -13.97 -0.18
CA MET A 194 9.25 -15.06 -1.09
C MET A 194 10.01 -16.19 -0.41
N GLY A 195 10.86 -15.88 0.57
CA GLY A 195 11.54 -16.85 1.41
C GLY A 195 10.57 -17.68 2.26
N ARG A 196 9.54 -17.03 2.83
CA ARG A 196 8.49 -17.73 3.60
C ARG A 196 7.58 -18.59 2.74
N SER A 197 7.35 -18.21 1.48
CA SER A 197 6.52 -18.98 0.55
C SER A 197 7.28 -20.09 -0.17
N GLY A 198 8.60 -20.19 0.01
CA GLY A 198 9.45 -21.15 -0.70
C GLY A 198 9.66 -20.81 -2.19
N SER A 199 9.37 -19.57 -2.61
CA SER A 199 9.39 -19.16 -4.03
C SER A 199 10.67 -18.42 -4.41
N MET A 200 11.78 -18.65 -3.70
CA MET A 200 13.04 -17.92 -3.90
C MET A 200 13.62 -18.11 -5.30
N GLU A 201 13.32 -19.23 -5.96
CA GLU A 201 13.73 -19.54 -7.35
C GLU A 201 13.20 -18.54 -8.38
N ALA A 202 12.13 -17.80 -8.07
CA ALA A 202 11.61 -16.76 -8.94
C ALA A 202 12.37 -15.41 -8.84
N LEU A 203 13.21 -15.22 -7.80
CA LEU A 203 14.00 -13.99 -7.65
C LEU A 203 15.05 -13.80 -8.77
N PRO A 204 15.82 -14.83 -9.17
CA PRO A 204 16.68 -14.75 -10.35
C PRO A 204 15.93 -14.37 -11.62
N LEU A 205 14.70 -14.85 -11.82
CA LEU A 205 13.89 -14.50 -13.00
C LEU A 205 13.47 -13.02 -12.99
N LEU A 206 13.23 -12.46 -11.81
CA LEU A 206 12.97 -11.03 -11.63
C LEU A 206 14.22 -10.18 -11.87
N LYS A 207 15.42 -10.70 -11.55
CA LYS A 207 16.70 -10.00 -11.75
C LYS A 207 17.24 -10.10 -13.18
N ALA A 208 17.20 -11.30 -13.77
CA ALA A 208 17.80 -11.59 -15.07
C ALA A 208 17.14 -10.82 -16.23
N ARG A 209 15.91 -10.34 -16.05
CA ARG A 209 15.22 -9.46 -17.01
C ARG A 209 15.69 -8.00 -16.97
N GLY A 210 16.29 -7.55 -15.86
CA GLY A 210 16.88 -6.21 -15.77
C GLY A 210 18.31 -6.12 -16.33
N SER A 211 18.96 -7.26 -16.54
CA SER A 211 20.35 -7.34 -17.03
C SER A 211 20.50 -7.35 -18.56
N VAL A 212 19.40 -7.25 -19.31
CA VAL A 212 19.41 -7.43 -20.79
C VAL A 212 19.87 -6.16 -21.54
N GLU A 213 20.07 -5.03 -20.85
CA GLU A 213 20.53 -3.76 -21.47
C GLU A 213 21.96 -3.33 -21.02
N GLN A 214 22.93 -4.25 -21.06
CA GLN A 214 24.35 -3.89 -21.05
C GLN A 214 25.15 -4.69 -22.09
N VAL A 215 24.70 -4.68 -23.35
CA VAL A 215 25.54 -5.00 -24.51
C VAL A 215 25.07 -4.13 -25.67
N ASP A 216 25.75 -2.98 -25.83
CA ASP A 216 26.14 -2.30 -27.09
C ASP A 216 26.38 -0.79 -26.86
#